data_AF-E3QMI2-F1
#
_entry.id   AF-E3QMI2-F1
#
_cell.length_a   1.000
_cell.length_b   1.000
_cell.length_c   1.000
_cell.angle_alpha   90.00
_cell.angle_beta   90.00
_cell.angle_gamma   90.00
#
_symmetry.space_group_name_H-M   'P 1'
#
loop_
_entity.id
_entity.type
_entity.pdbx_description
1 polymer ?
#
loop_
_entity_poly.entity_id
_entity_poly.type
_entity_poly.pdbx_seq_one_letter_code
_entity_poly.pdbx_strand_id
1 'polypeptide(L)'
;MGAHRACSEHRTVYRQQRENTTPPLPPSEINTSAQSSKPSPRSRYQYPEPDIPFVMDEKRAYLGYRAPNPPPRPMAAFKRQIKGLVLIVLVALLFAWNYRVYLAHPASTGSIPGQAPVAVAKDLVPLEAHIMSKCPDARDCLRDLVLPTMMKAQDKVNFTLSYIGTPTENDGVDCKHGPSECMGNIIELCAAHLYPDPKINLGFTMCLTREYSSIPDRTLVEDCALEHAIDIKALNDCATEDDGGFGIGMLRASVRRSKNAGVTKSCTVRLNEEIYCIRDGGEWKDCPHGSGVNDLVIAIEKLYRP
;
A
#
# COMPACT_ATOMS: atom_id res chain seq x y z
N MET A 1 52.87 -53.93 35.42
CA MET A 1 52.95 -52.85 34.40
C MET A 1 51.59 -52.86 33.70
N GLY A 2 50.55 -52.14 34.15
CA GLY A 2 50.26 -50.69 34.01
C GLY A 2 49.01 -50.55 33.12
N ALA A 3 47.80 -50.36 33.66
CA ALA A 3 47.03 -49.10 33.85
C ALA A 3 46.76 -48.33 32.52
N HIS A 4 45.55 -47.93 32.10
CA HIS A 4 44.48 -47.08 32.69
C HIS A 4 43.17 -47.17 31.83
N ARG A 5 41.94 -47.23 32.40
CA ARG A 5 40.88 -46.17 32.65
C ARG A 5 40.39 -45.39 31.40
N ALA A 6 39.16 -44.85 31.23
CA ALA A 6 37.77 -45.01 31.70
C ALA A 6 36.91 -43.83 31.11
N CYS A 7 35.57 -43.99 31.02
CA CYS A 7 34.46 -42.98 30.93
C CYS A 7 34.22 -42.23 29.59
N SER A 8 33.00 -41.82 29.17
CA SER A 8 31.73 -41.53 29.89
C SER A 8 30.48 -41.62 28.98
N GLU A 9 29.35 -41.99 29.57
CA GLU A 9 27.97 -41.98 29.06
C GLU A 9 27.30 -40.59 29.20
N HIS A 10 26.23 -40.32 28.43
CA HIS A 10 24.98 -39.67 28.89
C HIS A 10 23.90 -39.70 27.79
N ARG A 11 22.80 -40.45 28.03
CA ARG A 11 21.62 -40.57 27.14
C ARG A 11 20.34 -40.42 27.98
N THR A 12 19.45 -39.53 27.52
CA THR A 12 17.97 -39.48 27.70
C THR A 12 17.34 -39.46 29.10
N VAL A 13 16.64 -38.36 29.40
CA VAL A 13 15.49 -38.35 30.32
C VAL A 13 14.39 -37.45 29.73
N TYR A 14 13.31 -38.06 29.24
CA TYR A 14 11.95 -37.49 29.14
C TYR A 14 10.97 -38.64 29.05
N ARG A 15 10.42 -39.07 30.19
CA ARG A 15 9.21 -39.91 30.26
C ARG A 15 8.65 -39.89 31.67
N GLN A 16 7.58 -39.11 31.88
CA GLN A 16 6.40 -39.47 32.67
C GLN A 16 5.57 -38.22 32.93
N GLN A 17 4.40 -38.14 32.30
CA GLN A 17 3.12 -37.82 32.96
C GLN A 17 2.02 -37.73 31.91
N ARG A 18 1.28 -38.83 31.76
CA ARG A 18 -0.08 -38.83 31.23
C ARG A 18 -0.78 -40.08 31.75
N GLU A 19 -1.72 -39.92 32.68
CA GLU A 19 -2.84 -40.85 32.88
C GLU A 19 -3.96 -40.16 33.68
N ASN A 20 -5.19 -40.30 33.15
CA ASN A 20 -6.49 -39.77 33.58
C ASN A 20 -7.23 -40.77 34.49
N THR A 21 -8.14 -40.31 35.38
CA THR A 21 -9.61 -40.59 35.44
C THR A 21 -10.29 -40.57 36.86
N THR A 22 -11.16 -39.55 37.08
CA THR A 22 -12.58 -39.51 37.64
C THR A 22 -12.99 -39.95 39.09
N PRO A 23 -14.19 -39.58 39.65
CA PRO A 23 -14.37 -38.81 40.91
C PRO A 23 -15.21 -39.51 42.04
N PRO A 24 -15.52 -38.84 43.18
CA PRO A 24 -16.94 -38.55 43.52
C PRO A 24 -17.23 -37.25 44.33
N LEU A 25 -18.53 -37.01 44.56
CA LEU A 25 -19.30 -35.82 45.00
C LEU A 25 -19.60 -35.78 46.56
N PRO A 26 -20.36 -34.80 47.13
CA PRO A 26 -20.00 -33.93 48.29
C PRO A 26 -20.70 -34.29 49.63
N PRO A 27 -20.63 -33.46 50.71
CA PRO A 27 -21.76 -32.53 50.98
C PRO A 27 -21.47 -31.20 51.74
N SER A 28 -22.48 -30.30 51.69
CA SER A 28 -23.05 -29.37 52.72
C SER A 28 -22.11 -28.39 53.46
N GLU A 29 -22.43 -27.13 53.80
CA GLU A 29 -23.65 -26.31 53.86
C GLU A 29 -23.25 -24.90 54.42
N ILE A 30 -24.10 -23.87 54.21
CA ILE A 30 -24.40 -22.74 55.16
C ILE A 30 -23.27 -21.67 55.35
N ASN A 31 -23.45 -20.33 55.29
CA ASN A 31 -24.62 -19.45 55.22
C ASN A 31 -24.24 -17.97 54.94
N THR A 32 -25.22 -17.24 54.38
CA THR A 32 -25.68 -15.84 54.64
C THR A 32 -24.92 -14.55 54.27
N SER A 33 -25.78 -13.65 53.76
CA SER A 33 -25.84 -12.17 53.81
C SER A 33 -24.93 -11.40 52.83
N ALA A 34 -25.43 -10.92 51.70
CA ALA A 34 -26.37 -9.81 51.47
C ALA A 34 -25.82 -8.43 51.86
N GLN A 35 -25.37 -7.66 50.86
CA GLN A 35 -25.72 -6.23 50.77
C GLN A 35 -25.57 -5.71 49.33
N SER A 36 -26.70 -5.19 48.84
CA SER A 36 -26.87 -4.43 47.61
C SER A 36 -26.52 -2.96 47.89
N SER A 37 -25.77 -2.29 47.01
CA SER A 37 -26.23 -1.08 46.28
C SER A 37 -25.10 -0.22 45.69
N LYS A 38 -25.22 -0.01 44.35
CA LYS A 38 -24.98 1.24 43.58
C LYS A 38 -23.55 1.65 43.15
N PRO A 39 -23.45 2.48 42.07
CA PRO A 39 -22.51 2.25 40.97
C PRO A 39 -21.36 3.27 40.87
N SER A 40 -20.39 2.88 40.01
CA SER A 40 -19.31 3.63 39.35
C SER A 40 -19.42 5.16 39.29
N PRO A 41 -18.28 5.87 39.47
CA PRO A 41 -17.99 7.08 38.72
C PRO A 41 -17.11 6.74 37.50
N ARG A 42 -17.59 7.12 36.32
CA ARG A 42 -16.80 7.22 35.08
C ARG A 42 -15.61 8.14 35.32
N SER A 43 -14.39 7.60 35.27
CA SER A 43 -13.19 8.42 35.09
C SER A 43 -13.20 8.97 33.66
N ARG A 44 -13.53 10.25 33.54
CA ARG A 44 -13.36 11.03 32.32
C ARG A 44 -11.86 11.28 32.20
N TYR A 45 -11.18 10.61 31.28
CA TYR A 45 -9.80 10.95 30.92
C TYR A 45 -9.80 12.37 30.35
N GLN A 46 -9.37 13.31 31.19
CA GLN A 46 -9.17 14.71 30.85
C GLN A 46 -7.67 14.86 30.57
N TYR A 47 -7.32 15.18 29.32
CA TYR A 47 -5.94 15.47 28.96
C TYR A 47 -5.44 16.69 29.77
N PRO A 48 -4.21 16.65 30.31
CA PRO A 48 -3.61 17.83 30.91
C PRO A 48 -3.33 18.86 29.83
N GLU A 49 -3.80 20.08 30.07
CA GLU A 49 -3.54 21.27 29.28
C GLU A 49 -2.07 21.70 29.49
N PRO A 50 -1.28 21.93 28.43
CA PRO A 50 0.08 22.42 28.61
C PRO A 50 0.07 23.94 28.84
N ASP A 51 0.26 24.35 30.08
CA ASP A 51 0.57 25.73 30.49
C ASP A 51 2.00 26.12 30.10
N ILE A 52 2.27 26.39 28.82
CA ILE A 52 3.42 27.24 28.41
C ILE A 52 3.04 28.05 27.16
N PRO A 53 3.06 29.40 27.22
CA PRO A 53 2.88 30.21 26.02
C PRO A 53 4.14 30.15 25.16
N PHE A 54 4.07 29.43 24.05
CA PHE A 54 5.06 29.51 22.97
C PHE A 54 4.85 30.84 22.23
N VAL A 55 5.62 31.86 22.61
CA VAL A 55 5.65 33.16 21.93
C VAL A 55 6.42 33.02 20.63
N MET A 56 5.71 32.79 19.53
CA MET A 56 6.22 33.11 18.19
C MET A 56 6.05 34.62 17.98
N ASP A 57 7.08 35.42 18.23
CA ASP A 57 7.12 36.83 17.80
C ASP A 57 7.36 36.89 16.29
N GLU A 58 6.33 36.54 15.52
CA GLU A 58 6.28 36.67 14.07
C GLU A 58 5.92 38.11 13.62
N LYS A 59 6.20 39.12 14.45
CA LYS A 59 5.86 40.51 14.12
C LYS A 59 6.99 41.53 14.27
N ARG A 60 8.24 41.11 14.44
CA ARG A 60 9.38 42.05 14.53
C ARG A 60 10.40 42.05 13.39
N ALA A 61 10.23 41.25 12.34
CA ALA A 61 11.10 41.29 11.15
C ALA A 61 10.51 42.01 9.92
N TYR A 62 9.31 42.61 10.03
CA TYR A 62 8.61 43.25 8.89
C TYR A 62 8.37 44.76 9.04
N LEU A 63 9.11 45.45 9.92
CA LEU A 63 9.04 46.91 10.08
C LEU A 63 10.40 47.54 9.81
N GLY A 64 10.74 47.68 8.52
CA GLY A 64 12.03 48.26 8.13
C GLY A 64 12.20 48.75 6.69
N TYR A 65 11.16 48.77 5.83
CA TYR A 65 11.30 49.37 4.50
C TYR A 65 10.13 50.29 4.15
N ARG A 66 10.29 51.57 4.47
CA ARG A 66 9.41 52.65 4.02
C ARG A 66 9.84 53.01 2.59
N ALA A 67 9.11 52.53 1.58
CA ALA A 67 9.29 53.01 0.21
C ALA A 67 8.90 54.50 0.12
N PRO A 68 9.68 55.35 -0.55
CA PRO A 68 9.29 56.74 -0.80
C PRO A 68 8.14 56.82 -1.80
N ASN A 69 7.20 57.75 -1.57
CA ASN A 69 6.06 58.02 -2.44
C ASN A 69 6.52 58.36 -3.88
N PRO A 70 5.84 57.85 -4.93
CA PRO A 70 6.15 58.24 -6.30
C PRO A 70 5.75 59.71 -6.57
N PRO A 71 6.49 60.43 -7.44
CA PRO A 71 6.17 61.80 -7.80
C PRO A 71 4.89 61.89 -8.64
N PRO A 72 4.21 63.05 -8.67
CA PRO A 72 3.00 63.23 -9.46
C PRO A 72 3.31 63.14 -10.96
N ARG A 73 2.41 62.50 -11.70
CA ARG A 73 2.52 62.33 -13.15
C ARG A 73 2.39 63.68 -13.86
N PRO A 74 3.25 64.02 -14.83
CA PRO A 74 3.04 65.18 -15.68
C PRO A 74 1.91 64.90 -16.66
N MET A 75 1.00 65.87 -16.80
CA MET A 75 0.03 65.90 -17.88
C MET A 75 0.75 66.20 -19.20
N ALA A 76 0.86 65.19 -20.05
CA ALA A 76 1.16 65.37 -21.47
C ALA A 76 0.42 64.29 -22.27
N ALA A 77 -0.88 64.47 -22.40
CA ALA A 77 -1.68 63.79 -23.40
C ALA A 77 -1.58 64.58 -24.71
N PHE A 78 -0.73 64.14 -25.64
CA PHE A 78 -1.04 64.13 -27.07
C PHE A 78 0.05 63.38 -27.85
N LYS A 79 -0.34 62.57 -28.85
CA LYS A 79 0.50 61.78 -29.79
C LYS A 79 1.04 60.43 -29.30
N ARG A 80 0.15 59.47 -29.00
CA ARG A 80 0.50 58.04 -29.04
C ARG A 80 -0.69 57.13 -29.39
N GLN A 81 -1.53 57.52 -30.36
CA GLN A 81 -2.70 56.72 -30.79
C GLN A 81 -2.63 56.15 -32.21
N ILE A 82 -1.53 56.34 -32.96
CA ILE A 82 -1.46 55.86 -34.36
C ILE A 82 -0.62 54.57 -34.52
N LYS A 83 0.26 54.23 -33.56
CA LYS A 83 1.13 53.03 -33.69
C LYS A 83 0.49 51.70 -33.27
N GLY A 84 -0.55 51.72 -32.43
CA GLY A 84 -1.25 50.50 -32.00
C GLY A 84 -2.18 49.92 -33.07
N LEU A 85 -2.79 50.78 -33.89
CA LEU A 85 -3.71 50.38 -34.96
C LEU A 85 -3.01 49.63 -36.09
N VAL A 86 -1.79 50.03 -36.44
CA VAL A 86 -0.98 49.36 -37.47
C VAL A 86 -0.63 47.92 -37.07
N LEU A 87 -0.34 47.69 -35.78
CA LEU A 87 0.02 46.36 -35.29
C LEU A 87 -1.18 45.41 -35.31
N ILE A 88 -2.37 45.91 -34.94
CA ILE A 88 -3.62 45.12 -34.96
C ILE A 88 -4.02 44.77 -36.40
N VAL A 89 -3.88 45.72 -37.35
CA VAL A 89 -4.17 45.47 -38.76
C VAL A 89 -3.18 44.46 -39.36
N LEU A 90 -1.89 44.52 -39.02
CA LEU A 90 -0.90 43.54 -39.49
C LEU A 90 -1.20 42.13 -38.96
N VAL A 91 -1.59 41.99 -37.70
CA VAL A 91 -1.99 40.68 -37.13
C VAL A 91 -3.26 40.17 -37.81
N ALA A 92 -4.27 41.03 -38.04
CA ALA A 92 -5.48 40.63 -38.75
C ALA A 92 -5.21 40.20 -40.21
N LEU A 93 -4.29 40.88 -40.91
CA LEU A 93 -3.87 40.51 -42.26
C LEU A 93 -3.11 39.17 -42.27
N LEU A 94 -2.27 38.89 -41.26
CA LEU A 94 -1.60 37.61 -41.11
C LEU A 94 -2.58 36.47 -40.81
N PHE A 95 -3.59 36.70 -39.98
CA PHE A 95 -4.65 35.73 -39.73
C PHE A 95 -5.50 35.48 -40.98
N ALA A 96 -5.87 36.52 -41.73
CA ALA A 96 -6.59 36.40 -42.99
C ALA A 96 -5.76 35.66 -44.06
N TRP A 97 -4.44 35.91 -44.12
CA TRP A 97 -3.52 35.19 -45.00
C TRP A 97 -3.45 33.70 -44.65
N ASN A 98 -3.26 33.36 -43.38
CA ASN A 98 -3.24 31.96 -42.92
C ASN A 98 -4.59 31.25 -43.18
N TYR A 99 -5.71 31.96 -43.00
CA TYR A 99 -7.04 31.42 -43.27
C TYR A 99 -7.26 31.17 -44.77
N ARG A 100 -6.74 32.02 -45.66
CA ARG A 100 -6.77 31.77 -47.11
C ARG A 100 -5.88 30.61 -47.54
N VAL A 101 -4.72 30.42 -46.91
CA VAL A 101 -3.90 29.22 -47.13
C VAL A 101 -4.64 27.96 -46.66
N TYR A 102 -5.41 28.03 -45.58
CA TYR A 102 -6.25 26.91 -45.12
C TYR A 102 -7.40 26.56 -46.09
N LEU A 103 -8.01 27.56 -46.75
CA LEU A 103 -9.09 27.34 -47.72
C LEU A 103 -8.59 27.04 -49.15
N ALA A 104 -7.33 27.31 -49.46
CA ALA A 104 -6.73 27.10 -50.79
C ALA A 104 -6.03 25.75 -50.95
N HIS A 105 -5.95 24.92 -49.90
CA HIS A 105 -5.53 23.53 -50.04
C HIS A 105 -6.74 22.68 -50.47
N PRO A 106 -6.80 22.18 -51.73
CA PRO A 106 -7.71 21.10 -52.05
C PRO A 106 -7.37 19.94 -51.11
N ALA A 107 -8.40 19.30 -50.54
CA ALA A 107 -8.25 18.06 -49.80
C ALA A 107 -7.45 17.08 -50.68
N SER A 108 -6.17 16.92 -50.37
CA SER A 108 -5.36 15.86 -50.94
C SER A 108 -6.04 14.57 -50.51
N THR A 109 -6.56 13.83 -51.48
CA THR A 109 -7.02 12.45 -51.31
C THR A 109 -5.80 11.64 -50.90
N GLY A 110 -5.50 11.68 -49.60
CA GLY A 110 -4.54 10.81 -48.96
C GLY A 110 -5.08 9.40 -49.09
N SER A 111 -4.47 8.65 -50.00
CA SER A 111 -4.46 7.19 -49.99
C SER A 111 -4.31 6.71 -48.55
N ILE A 112 -5.31 5.98 -48.07
CA ILE A 112 -5.33 5.33 -46.75
C ILE A 112 -4.02 4.58 -46.58
N PRO A 113 -3.11 4.98 -45.66
CA PRO A 113 -2.04 4.10 -45.23
C PRO A 113 -2.73 2.89 -44.63
N GLY A 114 -2.48 1.71 -45.22
CA GLY A 114 -3.05 0.46 -44.76
C GLY A 114 -2.94 0.39 -43.24
N GLN A 115 -4.07 0.04 -42.61
CA GLN A 115 -4.23 -0.25 -41.20
C GLN A 115 -2.91 -0.83 -40.67
N ALA A 116 -2.17 -0.07 -39.85
CA ALA A 116 -1.11 -0.67 -39.06
C ALA A 116 -1.73 -1.90 -38.38
N PRO A 117 -1.08 -3.08 -38.44
CA PRO A 117 -1.67 -4.28 -37.88
C PRO A 117 -2.09 -3.94 -36.45
N VAL A 118 -3.38 -4.11 -36.18
CA VAL A 118 -3.92 -4.01 -34.82
C VAL A 118 -3.10 -5.03 -34.04
N ALA A 119 -2.14 -4.53 -33.26
CA ALA A 119 -1.37 -5.38 -32.37
C ALA A 119 -2.41 -6.01 -31.45
N VAL A 120 -2.68 -7.29 -31.65
CA VAL A 120 -3.52 -8.07 -30.75
C VAL A 120 -2.83 -7.94 -29.40
N ALA A 121 -3.44 -7.20 -28.48
CA ALA A 121 -2.95 -7.10 -27.12
C ALA A 121 -2.91 -8.52 -26.58
N LYS A 122 -1.72 -9.02 -26.25
CA LYS A 122 -1.57 -10.34 -25.65
C LYS A 122 -2.18 -10.31 -24.26
N ASP A 123 -2.90 -11.37 -23.91
CA ASP A 123 -3.43 -11.53 -22.57
C ASP A 123 -2.27 -11.64 -21.56
N LEU A 124 -2.30 -10.79 -20.54
CA LEU A 124 -1.29 -10.79 -19.48
C LEU A 124 -1.51 -11.99 -18.56
N VAL A 125 -0.41 -12.61 -18.11
CA VAL A 125 -0.47 -13.77 -17.22
C VAL A 125 -0.90 -13.33 -15.81
N PRO A 126 -1.93 -13.93 -15.19
CA PRO A 126 -2.28 -13.61 -13.81
C PRO A 126 -1.14 -13.97 -12.86
N LEU A 127 -0.63 -12.99 -12.12
CA LEU A 127 0.35 -13.19 -11.05
C LEU A 127 -0.20 -12.55 -9.77
N GLU A 128 -0.37 -13.34 -8.72
CA GLU A 128 -0.97 -12.85 -7.48
C GLU A 128 -0.11 -13.23 -6.28
N ALA A 129 0.17 -12.28 -5.41
CA ALA A 129 0.79 -12.54 -4.11
C ALA A 129 -0.24 -12.31 -3.00
N HIS A 130 -0.36 -13.25 -2.08
CA HIS A 130 -1.24 -13.19 -0.92
C HIS A 130 -0.42 -12.99 0.35
N ILE A 131 -0.63 -11.87 1.04
CA ILE A 131 0.20 -11.44 2.16
C ILE A 131 -0.63 -10.99 3.38
N MET A 132 0.06 -10.77 4.48
CA MET A 132 -0.38 -9.96 5.63
C MET A 132 0.70 -8.91 5.86
N SER A 133 0.34 -7.63 5.97
CA SER A 133 1.30 -6.51 6.08
C SER A 133 2.30 -6.66 7.23
N LYS A 134 1.88 -7.25 8.35
CA LYS A 134 2.73 -7.50 9.54
C LYS A 134 3.45 -8.85 9.55
N CYS A 135 3.48 -9.59 8.44
CA CYS A 135 4.07 -10.93 8.41
C CYS A 135 5.55 -10.90 7.97
N PRO A 136 6.48 -11.49 8.75
CA PRO A 136 7.89 -11.56 8.35
C PRO A 136 8.12 -12.40 7.08
N ASP A 137 7.32 -13.43 6.84
CA ASP A 137 7.40 -14.23 5.61
C ASP A 137 6.93 -13.43 4.38
N ALA A 138 6.01 -12.47 4.54
CA ALA A 138 5.65 -11.53 3.47
C ALA A 138 6.85 -10.66 3.09
N ARG A 139 7.59 -10.12 4.07
CA ARG A 139 8.82 -9.35 3.83
C ARG A 139 9.82 -10.12 2.98
N ASP A 140 10.13 -11.35 3.38
CA ASP A 140 11.09 -12.19 2.68
C ASP A 140 10.59 -12.54 1.27
N CYS A 141 9.31 -12.91 1.14
CA CYS A 141 8.69 -13.23 -0.14
C CYS A 141 8.71 -12.06 -1.14
N LEU A 142 8.34 -10.86 -0.67
CA LEU A 142 8.35 -9.66 -1.50
C LEU A 142 9.77 -9.31 -1.93
N ARG A 143 10.73 -9.32 -1.00
CA ARG A 143 12.14 -9.00 -1.26
C ARG A 143 12.81 -10.01 -2.20
N ASP A 144 12.62 -11.30 -1.95
CA ASP A 144 13.44 -12.36 -2.55
C ASP A 144 12.82 -12.94 -3.82
N LEU A 145 11.50 -12.82 -4.02
CA LEU A 145 10.80 -13.43 -5.16
C LEU A 145 9.95 -12.44 -5.95
N VAL A 146 9.02 -11.73 -5.30
CA VAL A 146 8.00 -10.93 -6.02
C VAL A 146 8.61 -9.70 -6.68
N LEU A 147 9.31 -8.84 -5.93
CA LEU A 147 9.91 -7.61 -6.49
C LEU A 147 10.92 -7.90 -7.61
N PRO A 148 11.92 -8.80 -7.42
CA PRO A 148 12.86 -9.11 -8.48
C PRO A 148 12.21 -9.72 -9.73
N THR A 149 11.11 -10.47 -9.57
CA THR A 149 10.31 -10.98 -10.68
C THR A 149 9.61 -9.84 -11.41
N MET A 150 8.94 -8.94 -10.69
CA MET A 150 8.24 -7.79 -11.27
C MET A 150 9.20 -6.86 -12.02
N MET A 151 10.43 -6.68 -11.53
CA MET A 151 11.46 -5.94 -12.26
C MET A 151 11.77 -6.52 -13.65
N LYS A 152 11.63 -7.84 -13.83
CA LYS A 152 11.96 -8.56 -15.07
C LYS A 152 10.76 -8.83 -15.97
N ALA A 153 9.55 -8.90 -15.43
CA ALA A 153 8.38 -9.43 -16.12
C ALA A 153 7.08 -8.63 -15.92
N GLN A 154 7.14 -7.40 -15.37
CA GLN A 154 5.94 -6.56 -15.16
C GLN A 154 5.10 -6.34 -16.43
N ASP A 155 5.73 -6.32 -17.61
CA ASP A 155 5.08 -6.10 -18.90
C ASP A 155 4.32 -7.33 -19.43
N LYS A 156 4.40 -8.47 -18.72
CA LYS A 156 3.84 -9.76 -19.13
C LYS A 156 2.81 -10.30 -18.16
N VAL A 157 2.60 -9.61 -17.04
CA VAL A 157 1.74 -10.07 -15.95
C VAL A 157 0.68 -9.05 -15.61
N ASN A 158 -0.49 -9.54 -15.21
CA ASN A 158 -1.46 -8.77 -14.47
C ASN A 158 -1.22 -9.05 -12.99
N PHE A 159 -0.44 -8.18 -12.34
CA PHE A 159 -0.04 -8.37 -10.95
C PHE A 159 -1.11 -7.89 -9.98
N THR A 160 -1.44 -8.72 -8.98
CA THR A 160 -2.35 -8.37 -7.88
C THR A 160 -1.72 -8.69 -6.54
N LEU A 161 -1.86 -7.79 -5.57
CA LEU A 161 -1.52 -8.04 -4.18
C LEU A 161 -2.81 -8.19 -3.37
N SER A 162 -2.99 -9.35 -2.76
CA SER A 162 -4.18 -9.71 -1.98
C SER A 162 -3.83 -10.00 -0.52
N TYR A 163 -4.81 -9.83 0.36
CA TYR A 163 -4.60 -9.87 1.80
C TYR A 163 -5.31 -11.04 2.45
N ILE A 164 -4.69 -11.61 3.48
CA ILE A 164 -5.25 -12.72 4.26
C ILE A 164 -5.82 -12.16 5.57
N GLY A 165 -6.96 -12.72 5.97
CA GLY A 165 -7.69 -12.34 7.19
C GLY A 165 -8.93 -13.22 7.33
N THR A 166 -9.77 -12.91 8.30
CA THR A 166 -11.04 -13.60 8.54
C THR A 166 -12.20 -12.61 8.53
N PRO A 167 -13.15 -12.69 7.59
CA PRO A 167 -14.32 -11.82 7.63
C PRO A 167 -15.14 -12.05 8.91
N THR A 168 -15.59 -10.98 9.56
CA THR A 168 -16.46 -11.05 10.76
C THR A 168 -17.94 -10.91 10.38
N GLU A 169 -18.85 -11.18 11.32
CA GLU A 169 -20.30 -11.05 11.11
C GLU A 169 -20.73 -9.59 10.93
N ASN A 170 -20.10 -8.64 11.62
CA ASN A 170 -20.45 -7.21 11.63
C ASN A 170 -19.72 -6.41 10.55
N ASP A 171 -19.69 -6.95 9.36
CA ASP A 171 -19.06 -6.32 8.21
C ASP A 171 -17.54 -6.03 8.24
N GLY A 172 -16.83 -6.48 9.29
CA GLY A 172 -15.39 -6.28 9.48
C GLY A 172 -14.50 -7.45 9.03
N VAL A 173 -13.22 -7.37 9.43
CA VAL A 173 -12.16 -8.35 9.18
C VAL A 173 -11.27 -8.48 10.42
N ASP A 174 -11.00 -9.71 10.84
CA ASP A 174 -9.99 -10.06 11.83
C ASP A 174 -8.66 -10.43 11.15
N CYS A 175 -7.58 -9.82 11.62
CA CYS A 175 -6.22 -10.01 11.13
C CYS A 175 -5.36 -10.79 12.13
N LYS A 176 -4.41 -11.58 11.64
CA LYS A 176 -3.64 -12.51 12.49
C LYS A 176 -2.79 -11.77 13.52
N HIS A 177 -2.12 -10.70 13.12
CA HIS A 177 -1.28 -9.89 13.99
C HIS A 177 -2.04 -8.70 14.60
N GLY A 178 -3.37 -8.80 14.68
CA GLY A 178 -4.25 -7.82 15.34
C GLY A 178 -4.64 -6.62 14.48
N PRO A 179 -5.33 -5.62 15.07
CA PRO A 179 -5.92 -4.50 14.33
C PRO A 179 -4.91 -3.65 13.56
N SER A 180 -3.67 -3.56 14.03
CA SER A 180 -2.60 -2.82 13.34
C SER A 180 -2.23 -3.44 11.99
N GLU A 181 -2.34 -4.76 11.84
CA GLU A 181 -2.20 -5.42 10.54
C GLU A 181 -3.35 -5.08 9.61
N CYS A 182 -4.59 -5.09 10.12
CA CYS A 182 -5.74 -4.72 9.30
C CYS A 182 -5.60 -3.30 8.76
N MET A 183 -5.17 -2.35 9.60
CA MET A 183 -4.88 -0.99 9.15
C MET A 183 -3.73 -0.95 8.12
N GLY A 184 -2.65 -1.71 8.34
CA GLY A 184 -1.57 -1.86 7.36
C GLY A 184 -2.05 -2.38 6.01
N ASN A 185 -2.89 -3.42 6.02
CA ASN A 185 -3.49 -4.00 4.81
C ASN A 185 -4.36 -2.97 4.08
N ILE A 186 -5.14 -2.16 4.81
CA ILE A 186 -5.97 -1.08 4.24
C ILE A 186 -5.10 0.00 3.59
N ILE A 187 -4.04 0.44 4.28
CA ILE A 187 -3.11 1.45 3.77
C ILE A 187 -2.48 0.98 2.45
N GLU A 188 -1.99 -0.26 2.40
CA GLU A 188 -1.39 -0.82 1.19
C GLU A 188 -2.43 -1.01 0.06
N LEU A 189 -3.67 -1.41 0.38
CA LEU A 189 -4.78 -1.47 -0.59
C LEU A 189 -5.13 -0.09 -1.15
N CYS A 190 -5.19 0.94 -0.30
CA CYS A 190 -5.42 2.32 -0.71
C CYS A 190 -4.30 2.82 -1.62
N ALA A 191 -3.04 2.51 -1.30
CA ALA A 191 -1.90 2.84 -2.16
C ALA A 191 -2.05 2.18 -3.54
N ALA A 192 -2.40 0.89 -3.61
CA ALA A 192 -2.63 0.20 -4.88
C ALA A 192 -3.84 0.75 -5.66
N HIS A 193 -4.89 1.17 -4.97
CA HIS A 193 -6.08 1.77 -5.57
C HIS A 193 -5.78 3.15 -6.20
N LEU A 194 -5.08 4.02 -5.47
CA LEU A 194 -4.77 5.38 -5.91
C LEU A 194 -3.61 5.43 -6.91
N TYR A 195 -2.65 4.51 -6.78
CA TYR A 195 -1.41 4.47 -7.55
C TYR A 195 -1.23 3.08 -8.19
N PRO A 196 -1.96 2.75 -9.27
CA PRO A 196 -1.98 1.40 -9.82
C PRO A 196 -0.67 0.96 -10.49
N ASP A 197 0.29 1.87 -10.73
CA ASP A 197 1.63 1.49 -11.21
C ASP A 197 2.34 0.62 -10.15
N PRO A 198 2.65 -0.66 -10.43
CA PRO A 198 3.28 -1.55 -9.48
C PRO A 198 4.66 -1.04 -9.02
N LYS A 199 5.35 -0.19 -9.79
CA LYS A 199 6.61 0.42 -9.32
C LYS A 199 6.40 1.33 -8.11
N ILE A 200 5.24 1.97 -8.02
CA ILE A 200 4.87 2.86 -6.94
C ILE A 200 4.26 2.04 -5.79
N ASN A 201 3.14 1.36 -6.03
CA ASN A 201 2.43 0.68 -4.94
C ASN A 201 3.23 -0.48 -4.33
N LEU A 202 3.89 -1.32 -5.13
CA LEU A 202 4.65 -2.45 -4.60
C LEU A 202 5.95 -1.99 -3.95
N GLY A 203 6.52 -0.89 -4.43
CA GLY A 203 7.63 -0.20 -3.77
C GLY A 203 7.23 0.26 -2.38
N PHE A 204 6.14 1.01 -2.27
CA PHE A 204 5.56 1.47 -1.01
C PHE A 204 5.25 0.31 -0.05
N THR A 205 4.58 -0.73 -0.54
CA THR A 205 4.28 -1.92 0.28
C THR A 205 5.56 -2.59 0.79
N MET A 206 6.60 -2.72 -0.03
CA MET A 206 7.88 -3.27 0.42
C MET A 206 8.54 -2.34 1.46
N CYS A 207 8.49 -1.03 1.29
CA CYS A 207 9.02 -0.07 2.26
C CYS A 207 8.38 -0.28 3.63
N LEU A 208 7.04 -0.32 3.71
CA LEU A 208 6.32 -0.63 4.95
C LEU A 208 6.70 -2.00 5.51
N THR A 209 6.69 -3.02 4.66
CA THR A 209 6.90 -4.42 5.06
C THR A 209 8.34 -4.68 5.57
N ARG A 210 9.33 -3.86 5.21
CA ARG A 210 10.69 -3.95 5.80
C ARG A 210 10.66 -3.73 7.31
N GLU A 211 9.78 -2.85 7.77
CA GLU A 211 9.54 -2.51 9.17
C GLU A 211 8.17 -3.01 9.64
N TYR A 212 7.77 -4.20 9.18
CA TYR A 212 6.44 -4.79 9.42
C TYR A 212 5.97 -4.74 10.90
N SER A 213 6.89 -4.80 11.86
CA SER A 213 6.57 -4.69 13.29
C SER A 213 6.02 -3.32 13.68
N SER A 214 6.44 -2.26 12.99
CA SER A 214 6.08 -0.87 13.25
C SER A 214 4.79 -0.45 12.55
N ILE A 215 4.32 -1.18 11.52
CA ILE A 215 3.04 -0.87 10.83
C ILE A 215 1.87 -0.79 11.84
N PRO A 216 0.98 0.22 11.77
CA PRO A 216 0.91 1.33 10.83
C PRO A 216 1.44 2.64 11.43
N ASP A 217 2.62 2.63 12.06
CA ASP A 217 3.22 3.84 12.64
C ASP A 217 3.22 4.98 11.62
N ARG A 218 2.77 6.16 12.08
CA ARG A 218 2.54 7.31 11.20
C ARG A 218 3.82 7.78 10.52
N THR A 219 4.94 7.77 11.24
CA THR A 219 6.24 8.21 10.70
C THR A 219 6.69 7.27 9.60
N LEU A 220 6.58 5.96 9.83
CA LEU A 220 6.88 4.95 8.82
C LEU A 220 6.01 5.12 7.56
N VAL A 221 4.71 5.35 7.72
CA VAL A 221 3.79 5.56 6.58
C VAL A 221 4.12 6.84 5.82
N GLU A 222 4.40 7.93 6.52
CA GLU A 222 4.80 9.22 5.93
C GLU A 222 6.12 9.12 5.15
N ASP A 223 7.13 8.48 5.74
CA ASP A 223 8.45 8.30 5.12
C ASP A 223 8.36 7.43 3.86
N CYS A 224 7.65 6.29 3.94
CA CYS A 224 7.45 5.41 2.78
C CYS A 224 6.61 6.09 1.69
N ALA A 225 5.61 6.89 2.07
CA ALA A 225 4.81 7.62 1.10
C ALA A 225 5.67 8.65 0.35
N LEU A 226 6.54 9.38 1.06
CA LEU A 226 7.49 10.32 0.47
C LEU A 226 8.47 9.61 -0.47
N GLU A 227 9.06 8.48 -0.06
CA GLU A 227 10.02 7.72 -0.88
C GLU A 227 9.43 7.27 -2.21
N HIS A 228 8.15 6.90 -2.22
CA HIS A 228 7.46 6.37 -3.40
C HIS A 228 6.52 7.38 -4.08
N ALA A 229 6.62 8.67 -3.75
CA ALA A 229 5.80 9.74 -4.33
C ALA A 229 4.28 9.52 -4.21
N ILE A 230 3.86 8.94 -3.08
CA ILE A 230 2.46 8.82 -2.69
C ILE A 230 2.07 10.06 -1.88
N ASP A 231 0.92 10.64 -2.23
CA ASP A 231 0.34 11.75 -1.48
C ASP A 231 -0.27 11.19 -0.18
N ILE A 232 0.36 11.52 0.95
CA ILE A 232 -0.07 11.05 2.26
C ILE A 232 -1.49 11.51 2.61
N LYS A 233 -1.91 12.69 2.12
CA LYS A 233 -3.26 13.18 2.36
C LYS A 233 -4.25 12.32 1.57
N ALA A 234 -4.01 12.07 0.29
CA ALA A 234 -4.87 11.20 -0.52
C ALA A 234 -4.95 9.78 0.07
N LEU A 235 -3.83 9.26 0.58
CA LEU A 235 -3.78 7.97 1.25
C LEU A 235 -4.64 7.92 2.52
N ASN A 236 -4.52 8.95 3.38
CA ASN A 236 -5.33 9.09 4.58
C ASN A 236 -6.82 9.28 4.25
N ASP A 237 -7.13 10.09 3.23
CA ASP A 237 -8.49 10.31 2.77
C ASP A 237 -9.11 8.96 2.32
N CYS A 238 -8.40 8.15 1.53
CA CYS A 238 -8.86 6.80 1.14
C CYS A 238 -9.09 5.87 2.34
N ALA A 239 -8.17 5.86 3.31
CA ALA A 239 -8.26 4.98 4.47
C ALA A 239 -9.41 5.37 5.43
N THR A 240 -9.84 6.62 5.40
CA THR A 240 -10.88 7.18 6.29
C THR A 240 -12.19 7.49 5.58
N GLU A 241 -12.25 7.32 4.26
CA GLU A 241 -13.46 7.47 3.45
C GLU A 241 -14.59 6.59 3.99
N ASP A 242 -15.80 7.16 4.02
CA ASP A 242 -17.00 6.55 4.60
C ASP A 242 -16.80 6.07 6.05
N ASP A 243 -16.14 6.89 6.88
CA ASP A 243 -15.79 6.57 8.28
C ASP A 243 -14.93 5.28 8.38
N GLY A 244 -14.09 5.06 7.36
CA GLY A 244 -13.27 3.86 7.17
C GLY A 244 -13.97 2.70 6.45
N GLY A 245 -15.25 2.86 6.11
CA GLY A 245 -16.05 1.86 5.41
C GLY A 245 -15.47 1.46 4.04
N PHE A 246 -14.92 2.42 3.29
CA PHE A 246 -14.30 2.16 1.99
C PHE A 246 -13.08 1.24 2.11
N GLY A 247 -12.14 1.60 3.00
CA GLY A 247 -10.95 0.80 3.28
C GLY A 247 -11.27 -0.61 3.80
N ILE A 248 -12.21 -0.72 4.75
CA ILE A 248 -12.67 -2.02 5.27
C ILE A 248 -13.34 -2.85 4.17
N GLY A 249 -14.13 -2.23 3.30
CA GLY A 249 -14.74 -2.87 2.14
C GLY A 249 -13.70 -3.48 1.20
N MET A 250 -12.65 -2.73 0.84
CA MET A 250 -11.54 -3.23 0.03
C MET A 250 -10.81 -4.38 0.71
N LEU A 251 -10.48 -4.24 2.00
CA LEU A 251 -9.81 -5.29 2.77
C LEU A 251 -10.63 -6.57 2.77
N ARG A 252 -11.92 -6.47 3.04
CA ARG A 252 -12.83 -7.61 3.04
C ARG A 252 -12.94 -8.28 1.67
N ALA A 253 -13.02 -7.51 0.59
CA ALA A 253 -13.04 -8.06 -0.76
C ALA A 253 -11.75 -8.83 -1.05
N SER A 254 -10.60 -8.28 -0.65
CA SER A 254 -9.29 -8.91 -0.78
C SER A 254 -9.18 -10.20 0.05
N VAL A 255 -9.66 -10.20 1.29
CA VAL A 255 -9.70 -11.38 2.17
C VAL A 255 -10.59 -12.48 1.59
N ARG A 256 -11.77 -12.13 1.07
CA ARG A 256 -12.64 -13.10 0.39
C ARG A 256 -11.96 -13.71 -0.83
N ARG A 257 -11.21 -12.93 -1.61
CA ARG A 257 -10.43 -13.44 -2.75
C ARG A 257 -9.39 -14.46 -2.29
N SER A 258 -8.59 -14.13 -1.27
CA SER A 258 -7.60 -15.06 -0.70
C SER A 258 -8.25 -16.34 -0.17
N LYS A 259 -9.39 -16.23 0.50
CA LYS A 259 -10.14 -17.39 1.01
C LYS A 259 -10.68 -18.26 -0.12
N ASN A 260 -11.26 -17.67 -1.16
CA ASN A 260 -11.79 -18.39 -2.32
C ASN A 260 -10.69 -19.10 -3.11
N ALA A 261 -9.48 -18.55 -3.09
CA ALA A 261 -8.27 -19.14 -3.65
C ALA A 261 -7.69 -20.30 -2.81
N GLY A 262 -8.26 -20.61 -1.64
CA GLY A 262 -7.73 -21.63 -0.73
C GLY A 262 -6.44 -21.22 -0.01
N VAL A 263 -6.09 -19.93 -0.02
CA VAL A 263 -4.84 -19.44 0.56
C VAL A 263 -4.98 -19.23 2.06
N THR A 264 -4.07 -19.83 2.82
CA THR A 264 -4.06 -19.77 4.30
C THR A 264 -2.75 -19.25 4.88
N LYS A 265 -1.70 -19.09 4.06
CA LYS A 265 -0.35 -18.73 4.51
C LYS A 265 0.12 -17.46 3.80
N SER A 266 0.60 -16.51 4.59
CA SER A 266 1.38 -15.37 4.10
C SER A 266 2.85 -15.77 4.19
N CYS A 267 3.65 -15.78 3.13
CA CYS A 267 3.31 -15.38 1.75
C CYS A 267 2.93 -16.59 0.90
N THR A 268 1.89 -16.47 0.06
CA THR A 268 1.60 -17.43 -1.02
C THR A 268 1.62 -16.71 -2.35
N VAL A 269 2.49 -17.14 -3.27
CA VAL A 269 2.53 -16.66 -4.65
C VAL A 269 1.73 -17.62 -5.53
N ARG A 270 0.86 -17.07 -6.36
CA ARG A 270 0.07 -17.80 -7.35
C ARG A 270 0.39 -17.30 -8.75
N LEU A 271 0.48 -18.24 -9.68
CA LEU A 271 0.72 -18.00 -11.09
C LEU A 271 -0.37 -18.70 -11.89
N ASN A 272 -1.06 -17.96 -12.76
CA ASN A 272 -2.18 -18.48 -13.54
C ASN A 272 -3.24 -19.18 -12.66
N GLU A 273 -3.62 -18.50 -11.57
CA GLU A 273 -4.61 -18.96 -10.58
C GLU A 273 -4.22 -20.21 -9.76
N GLU A 274 -3.03 -20.78 -9.97
CA GLU A 274 -2.52 -21.92 -9.22
C GLU A 274 -1.45 -21.50 -8.21
N ILE A 275 -1.32 -22.23 -7.08
CA ILE A 275 -0.25 -22.00 -6.11
C ILE A 275 1.09 -22.32 -6.77
N TYR A 276 1.95 -21.30 -6.85
CA TYR A 276 3.29 -21.41 -7.43
C TYR A 276 4.33 -21.76 -6.36
N CYS A 277 4.32 -21.04 -5.23
CA CYS A 277 5.30 -21.20 -4.16
C CYS A 277 4.82 -20.52 -2.88
N ILE A 278 5.15 -21.08 -1.72
CA ILE A 278 4.75 -20.58 -0.39
C ILE A 278 6.00 -20.27 0.42
N ARG A 279 6.03 -19.11 1.10
CA ARG A 279 7.02 -18.77 2.12
C ARG A 279 6.38 -18.91 3.49
N ASP A 280 6.89 -19.81 4.32
CA ASP A 280 6.29 -20.14 5.62
C ASP A 280 7.34 -20.58 6.63
N GLY A 281 7.51 -19.81 7.71
CA GLY A 281 8.50 -20.08 8.73
C GLY A 281 9.94 -19.87 8.26
N GLY A 282 10.18 -18.90 7.37
CA GLY A 282 11.50 -18.61 6.81
C GLY A 282 11.98 -19.59 5.75
N GLU A 283 11.11 -20.51 5.31
CA GLU A 283 11.43 -21.53 4.30
C GLU A 283 10.49 -21.44 3.09
N TRP A 284 11.00 -21.80 1.91
CA TRP A 284 10.19 -21.97 0.71
C TRP A 284 9.61 -23.38 0.68
N LYS A 285 8.29 -23.49 0.52
CA LYS A 285 7.51 -24.75 0.54
C LYS A 285 6.56 -24.78 -0.64
N ASP A 286 6.21 -25.99 -1.08
CA ASP A 286 5.23 -26.21 -2.13
C ASP A 286 5.56 -25.45 -3.43
N CYS A 287 6.84 -25.49 -3.84
CA CYS A 287 7.37 -24.80 -5.02
C CYS A 287 7.79 -25.83 -6.10
N PRO A 288 6.83 -26.51 -6.79
CA PRO A 288 7.12 -27.62 -7.70
C PRO A 288 8.01 -27.24 -8.89
N HIS A 289 8.07 -25.95 -9.22
CA HIS A 289 8.88 -25.40 -10.31
C HIS A 289 10.10 -24.61 -9.84
N GLY A 290 10.39 -24.61 -8.54
CA GLY A 290 11.48 -23.84 -7.94
C GLY A 290 11.03 -22.54 -7.29
N SER A 291 11.76 -22.12 -6.26
CA SER A 291 11.51 -20.90 -5.49
C SER A 291 12.39 -19.72 -5.93
N GLY A 292 13.14 -19.86 -7.03
CA GLY A 292 14.00 -18.82 -7.54
C GLY A 292 13.27 -17.82 -8.42
N VAL A 293 13.77 -16.58 -8.45
CA VAL A 293 13.28 -15.51 -9.35
C VAL A 293 13.30 -15.95 -10.80
N ASN A 294 14.40 -16.59 -11.25
CA ASN A 294 14.52 -17.03 -12.65
C ASN A 294 13.53 -18.15 -12.98
N ASP A 295 13.19 -19.02 -12.02
CA ASP A 295 12.22 -20.08 -12.21
C ASP A 295 10.83 -19.50 -12.48
N LEU A 296 10.41 -18.53 -11.65
CA LEU A 296 9.12 -17.84 -11.80
C LEU A 296 9.06 -17.03 -13.10
N VAL A 297 10.13 -16.32 -13.46
CA VAL A 297 10.20 -15.60 -14.75
C VAL A 297 10.08 -16.57 -15.92
N ILE A 298 10.76 -17.72 -15.90
CA ILE A 298 10.64 -18.75 -16.95
C ILE A 298 9.20 -19.29 -17.02
N ALA A 299 8.54 -19.50 -15.89
CA ALA A 299 7.16 -19.95 -15.84
C ALA A 299 6.20 -18.91 -16.44
N ILE A 300 6.36 -17.63 -16.11
CA ILE A 300 5.62 -16.52 -16.71
C ILE A 300 5.85 -16.47 -18.22
N GLU A 301 7.09 -16.57 -18.68
CA GLU A 301 7.43 -16.55 -20.11
C GLU A 301 6.79 -17.70 -20.89
N LYS A 302 6.67 -18.87 -20.28
CA LYS A 302 5.99 -20.02 -20.91
C LYS A 302 4.50 -19.77 -21.08
N LEU A 303 3.84 -19.14 -20.10
CA LEU A 303 2.41 -18.85 -20.12
C LEU A 303 2.07 -17.64 -20.99
N TYR A 304 2.98 -16.66 -21.09
CA TYR A 304 2.79 -15.46 -21.91
C TYR A 304 3.02 -15.72 -23.41
N ARG A 305 3.71 -16.81 -23.75
CA ARG A 305 3.86 -17.26 -25.13
C ARG A 305 2.56 -17.96 -25.58
N PRO A 306 1.97 -17.57 -26.72
CA PRO A 306 0.77 -18.19 -27.26
C PRO A 306 1.02 -19.65 -27.70
#